data_AF-A0A091DUL9-F1
#
_entry.id   AF-A0A091DUL9-F1
#
_cell.length_a   1.000
_cell.length_b   1.000
_cell.length_c   1.000
_cell.angle_alpha   90.00
_cell.angle_beta   90.00
_cell.angle_gamma   90.00
#
_symmetry.space_group_name_H-M   'P 1'
#
loop_
_entity.id
_entity.type
_entity.pdbx_description
1 polymer ?
#
loop_
_entity_poly.entity_id
_entity_poly.type
_entity_poly.pdbx_seq_one_letter_code
_entity_poly.pdbx_strand_id
1 'polypeptide(L)'
;KRPEFLLYMEGIAAQGHRPGALPQATENVEPHVKDWLPAKPCSLLPEGAPARATNLETEFLSDLELSEEQRLQISKELVDLQITTHRLQEQHEAEVFELKKELLGGWEQLQGEVKQVLQHHKAQQQALETRMAALGQQLQGAREDARAARQRLAAQAVVLSTCQGHLRQTEAENAQLQLQLKKLNKEYAIRLRHCAQEVVKYANGAGQAALQKFLETTLENIQAAHHSREQQLAQAARSYRKRLADLSCRHEKLLVTCSMQQEQPQALVDPKRAPGTLKANFAAATDLESLATELSHLQADERELEHERAQLLVRASEAEERLSELQEYVDQHLGRLAESPNGPDVGGSESLARYKQEILRLRKLVGAGDPWKVEAPTAAKPQHSTTHSR
;
A
#
# COMPACT_ATOMS: atom_id res chain seq x y z
N LYS A 1 -39.91 -9.03 20.57
CA LYS A 1 -39.32 -9.47 19.29
C LYS A 1 -37.83 -9.12 19.30
N ARG A 2 -36.99 -10.08 19.70
CA ARG A 2 -35.54 -10.13 19.54
C ARG A 2 -35.23 -11.46 18.84
N PRO A 3 -34.13 -11.56 18.09
CA PRO A 3 -33.42 -12.83 18.01
C PRO A 3 -31.97 -12.67 18.45
N GLU A 4 -31.60 -13.53 19.40
CA GLU A 4 -30.24 -13.96 19.68
C GLU A 4 -29.98 -15.19 18.78
N PHE A 5 -28.83 -15.23 18.09
CA PHE A 5 -28.38 -16.43 17.39
C PHE A 5 -27.26 -17.07 18.20
N LEU A 6 -27.59 -18.20 18.83
CA LEU A 6 -26.66 -19.11 19.47
C LEU A 6 -26.05 -20.07 18.45
N LEU A 7 -24.76 -20.31 18.64
CA LEU A 7 -23.89 -21.25 17.98
C LEU A 7 -24.35 -22.70 18.20
N TYR A 8 -24.31 -23.50 17.13
CA TYR A 8 -24.27 -24.96 17.20
C TYR A 8 -23.40 -25.44 16.04
N MET A 9 -22.35 -26.21 16.35
CA MET A 9 -21.90 -27.42 15.64
C MET A 9 -20.58 -27.86 16.27
N GLU A 10 -20.68 -28.86 17.14
CA GLU A 10 -19.58 -29.60 17.74
C GLU A 10 -19.65 -31.04 17.22
N GLY A 11 -18.50 -31.61 16.85
CA GLY A 11 -18.31 -33.05 16.62
C GLY A 11 -17.99 -33.45 15.18
N ILE A 12 -16.77 -33.96 14.94
CA ILE A 12 -16.46 -35.40 14.99
C ILE A 12 -14.95 -35.60 14.75
N ALA A 13 -14.31 -36.30 15.68
CA ALA A 13 -12.96 -36.86 15.56
C ALA A 13 -13.02 -38.27 14.95
N ALA A 14 -12.06 -38.60 14.08
CA ALA A 14 -11.81 -39.96 13.63
C ALA A 14 -10.29 -40.24 13.56
N GLN A 15 -9.97 -41.49 13.88
CA GLN A 15 -8.67 -42.06 14.25
C GLN A 15 -7.79 -42.42 13.04
N GLY A 16 -6.49 -42.68 13.29
CA GLY A 16 -5.65 -43.42 12.34
C GLY A 16 -4.16 -43.59 12.72
N HIS A 17 -3.88 -44.61 13.52
CA HIS A 17 -2.68 -45.49 13.51
C HIS A 17 -1.24 -45.02 13.87
N ARG A 18 -0.69 -45.71 14.90
CA ARG A 18 0.71 -46.19 15.07
C ARG A 18 0.67 -47.74 14.86
N PRO A 19 1.77 -48.55 14.82
CA PRO A 19 3.21 -48.28 15.04
C PRO A 19 4.23 -49.00 14.10
N GLY A 20 5.52 -48.64 14.19
CA GLY A 20 6.63 -49.39 13.57
C GLY A 20 8.00 -49.02 14.17
N ALA A 21 8.82 -50.03 14.50
CA ALA A 21 9.95 -50.05 15.43
C ALA A 21 11.25 -49.27 15.08
N LEU A 22 12.07 -49.07 16.12
CA LEU A 22 13.52 -48.77 16.11
C LEU A 22 14.35 -49.89 15.44
N PRO A 23 15.58 -49.59 14.97
CA PRO A 23 16.80 -50.03 15.69
C PRO A 23 17.82 -48.87 15.82
N GLN A 24 18.28 -48.58 17.04
CA GLN A 24 19.57 -48.98 17.65
C GLN A 24 20.83 -48.38 17.01
N ALA A 25 21.42 -47.46 17.80
CA ALA A 25 22.84 -47.24 18.10
C ALA A 25 23.93 -47.75 17.14
N THR A 26 24.77 -46.81 16.70
CA THR A 26 26.25 -46.84 16.77
C THR A 26 26.72 -45.38 16.69
N GLU A 27 27.29 -44.86 17.79
CA GLU A 27 28.73 -44.68 18.00
C GLU A 27 29.30 -43.40 17.37
N ASN A 28 29.88 -42.59 18.25
CA ASN A 28 30.57 -41.34 17.98
C ASN A 28 31.73 -41.54 16.99
N VAL A 29 31.98 -40.60 16.07
CA VAL A 29 33.34 -40.21 15.64
C VAL A 29 33.30 -38.79 15.04
N GLU A 30 34.01 -37.84 15.68
CA GLU A 30 34.50 -36.62 15.03
C GLU A 30 35.45 -36.98 13.88
N PRO A 31 35.39 -36.35 12.69
CA PRO A 31 36.54 -36.33 11.81
C PRO A 31 37.45 -35.18 12.23
N HIS A 32 38.42 -35.60 13.03
CA HIS A 32 39.72 -35.01 13.26
C HIS A 32 40.39 -34.53 11.96
N VAL A 33 41.17 -33.46 12.13
CA VAL A 33 42.02 -32.76 11.16
C VAL A 33 42.95 -33.69 10.37
N LYS A 34 43.22 -33.30 9.11
CA LYS A 34 44.02 -33.90 8.00
C LYS A 34 43.10 -34.66 7.04
N ASP A 35 42.87 -34.21 5.80
CA ASP A 35 43.85 -34.29 4.72
C ASP A 35 43.49 -33.34 3.56
N TRP A 36 44.16 -32.19 3.45
CA TRP A 36 44.37 -31.51 2.15
C TRP A 36 45.72 -30.80 2.19
N LEU A 37 46.79 -31.60 2.14
CA LEU A 37 48.09 -31.16 1.64
C LEU A 37 48.33 -31.77 0.26
N PRO A 38 49.13 -31.11 -0.59
CA PRO A 38 49.22 -31.41 -2.01
C PRO A 38 49.88 -32.77 -2.24
N ALA A 39 49.32 -33.56 -3.16
CA ALA A 39 49.93 -34.78 -3.63
C ALA A 39 51.35 -34.51 -4.17
N LYS A 40 52.33 -35.23 -3.61
CA LYS A 40 53.71 -35.32 -4.12
C LYS A 40 53.75 -36.13 -5.43
N PRO A 41 54.79 -35.95 -6.26
CA PRO A 41 54.95 -36.68 -7.52
C PRO A 41 55.15 -38.18 -7.27
N CYS A 42 54.47 -39.02 -8.06
CA CYS A 42 54.62 -40.46 -8.03
C CYS A 42 56.02 -40.89 -8.48
N SER A 43 56.79 -41.45 -7.55
CA SER A 43 57.88 -42.38 -7.87
C SER A 43 57.31 -43.78 -7.97
N LEU A 44 57.24 -44.35 -9.17
CA LEU A 44 57.06 -45.78 -9.39
C LEU A 44 58.16 -46.27 -10.34
N LEU A 45 59.25 -46.74 -9.74
CA LEU A 45 60.03 -47.86 -10.25
C LEU A 45 59.13 -49.12 -10.19
N PRO A 46 59.17 -49.99 -11.21
CA PRO A 46 58.90 -51.40 -11.01
C PRO A 46 60.23 -52.15 -10.89
N GLU A 47 60.47 -52.69 -9.71
CA GLU A 47 61.41 -53.77 -9.47
C GLU A 47 60.81 -55.08 -10.02
N GLY A 48 61.43 -55.62 -11.06
CA GLY A 48 61.09 -56.88 -11.68
C GLY A 48 62.26 -57.38 -12.52
N ALA A 49 63.00 -58.35 -12.00
CA ALA A 49 64.08 -59.03 -12.71
C ALA A 49 63.53 -59.99 -13.79
N PRO A 50 64.22 -60.14 -14.92
CA PRO A 50 64.28 -61.42 -15.62
C PRO A 50 65.70 -62.01 -15.53
N ALA A 51 65.82 -63.19 -14.95
CA ALA A 51 67.03 -63.98 -14.98
C ALA A 51 67.20 -64.68 -16.35
N ARG A 52 68.33 -64.37 -17.00
CA ARG A 52 69.12 -65.13 -17.99
C ARG A 52 68.40 -65.72 -19.22
N ALA A 53 68.74 -65.17 -20.38
CA ALA A 53 69.08 -65.96 -21.56
C ALA A 53 70.60 -65.84 -21.80
N THR A 54 71.24 -66.99 -21.94
CA THR A 54 72.67 -67.21 -22.14
C THR A 54 73.12 -66.80 -23.55
N ASN A 55 74.29 -66.17 -23.63
CA ASN A 55 75.25 -66.14 -24.74
C ASN A 55 74.82 -66.78 -26.08
N LEU A 56 74.73 -65.95 -27.12
CA LEU A 56 75.44 -66.22 -28.37
C LEU A 56 76.24 -64.96 -28.72
N GLU A 57 77.52 -64.97 -28.34
CA GLU A 57 78.55 -64.39 -29.18
C GLU A 57 78.44 -65.06 -30.55
N THR A 58 78.21 -64.28 -31.59
CA THR A 58 78.93 -64.25 -32.87
C THR A 58 77.98 -63.75 -33.95
N GLU A 59 78.43 -62.66 -34.59
CA GLU A 59 78.25 -62.45 -36.03
C GLU A 59 76.82 -62.10 -36.47
N PHE A 60 76.56 -60.79 -36.65
CA PHE A 60 75.77 -60.19 -37.75
C PHE A 60 75.39 -58.73 -37.41
N LEU A 61 76.35 -57.89 -37.00
CA LEU A 61 76.25 -56.42 -37.09
C LEU A 61 77.61 -55.81 -37.46
N SER A 62 78.36 -56.48 -38.33
CA SER A 62 79.59 -55.93 -38.90
C SER A 62 79.46 -56.01 -40.42
N ASP A 63 78.96 -54.90 -40.98
CA ASP A 63 79.28 -54.36 -42.32
C ASP A 63 78.22 -53.35 -42.76
N LEU A 64 77.91 -52.41 -41.87
CA LEU A 64 77.61 -51.06 -42.31
C LEU A 64 78.64 -50.16 -41.62
N GLU A 65 79.88 -50.23 -42.09
CA GLU A 65 80.89 -49.22 -41.82
C GLU A 65 80.34 -47.90 -42.38
N LEU A 66 79.54 -47.21 -41.55
CA LEU A 66 79.13 -45.86 -41.83
C LEU A 66 80.43 -45.07 -41.97
N SER A 67 80.67 -44.53 -43.16
CA SER A 67 81.77 -43.62 -43.43
C SER A 67 81.80 -42.57 -42.30
N GLU A 68 82.98 -42.10 -41.89
CA GLU A 68 83.10 -41.07 -40.86
C GLU A 68 82.19 -39.87 -41.14
N GLU A 69 81.96 -39.56 -42.42
CA GLU A 69 80.97 -38.60 -42.92
C GLU A 69 79.54 -38.89 -42.42
N GLN A 70 79.07 -40.14 -42.50
CA GLN A 70 77.73 -40.54 -42.07
C GLN A 70 77.59 -40.54 -40.54
N ARG A 71 78.66 -40.91 -39.81
CA ARG A 71 78.66 -40.82 -38.33
C ARG A 71 78.62 -39.36 -37.86
N LEU A 72 79.37 -38.47 -38.51
CA LEU A 72 79.33 -37.04 -38.24
C LEU A 72 77.98 -36.44 -38.60
N GLN A 73 77.39 -36.86 -39.73
CA GLN A 73 76.05 -36.43 -40.14
C GLN A 73 74.97 -36.84 -39.13
N ILE A 74 74.97 -38.08 -38.64
CA ILE A 74 74.04 -38.54 -37.59
C ILE A 74 74.27 -37.75 -36.29
N SER A 75 75.53 -37.49 -35.90
CA SER A 75 75.83 -36.72 -34.69
C SER A 75 75.35 -35.26 -34.80
N LYS A 76 75.47 -34.66 -35.98
CA LYS A 76 74.96 -33.32 -36.28
C LYS A 76 73.44 -33.28 -36.22
N GLU A 77 72.77 -34.22 -36.88
CA GLU A 77 71.30 -34.33 -36.84
C GLU A 77 70.77 -34.55 -35.42
N LEU A 78 71.47 -35.33 -34.59
CA LEU A 78 71.12 -35.52 -33.19
C LEU A 78 71.24 -34.22 -32.37
N VAL A 79 72.32 -33.45 -32.57
CA VAL A 79 72.51 -32.15 -31.91
C VAL A 79 71.49 -31.13 -32.42
N ASP A 80 71.20 -31.10 -33.71
CA ASP A 80 70.16 -30.24 -34.29
C ASP A 80 68.77 -30.61 -33.74
N LEU A 81 68.48 -31.90 -33.54
CA LEU A 81 67.28 -32.40 -32.85
C LEU A 81 67.23 -31.94 -31.39
N GLN A 82 68.36 -31.99 -30.66
CA GLN A 82 68.43 -31.50 -29.29
C GLN A 82 68.19 -29.98 -29.19
N ILE A 83 68.80 -29.19 -30.09
CA ILE A 83 68.61 -27.73 -30.14
C ILE A 83 67.16 -27.40 -30.48
N THR A 84 66.56 -28.08 -31.46
CA THR A 84 65.15 -27.86 -31.83
C THR A 84 64.20 -28.28 -30.72
N THR A 85 64.48 -29.39 -30.02
CA THR A 85 63.70 -29.84 -28.85
C THR A 85 63.76 -28.82 -27.72
N HIS A 86 64.96 -28.32 -27.38
CA HIS A 86 65.11 -27.29 -26.35
C HIS A 86 64.43 -25.97 -26.73
N ARG A 87 64.55 -25.53 -27.98
CA ARG A 87 63.83 -24.34 -28.46
C ARG A 87 62.31 -24.50 -28.37
N LEU A 88 61.78 -25.68 -28.72
CA LEU A 88 60.36 -25.96 -28.58
C LEU A 88 59.92 -25.99 -27.11
N GLN A 89 60.75 -26.52 -26.21
CA GLN A 89 60.50 -26.47 -24.77
C GLN A 89 60.46 -25.04 -24.25
N GLU A 90 61.42 -24.19 -24.62
CA GLU A 90 61.42 -22.76 -24.23
C GLU A 90 60.17 -22.03 -24.73
N GLN A 91 59.74 -22.32 -25.97
CA GLN A 91 58.49 -21.76 -26.53
C GLN A 91 57.27 -22.21 -25.72
N HIS A 92 57.17 -23.50 -25.40
CA HIS A 92 56.09 -24.03 -24.59
C HIS A 92 56.08 -23.45 -23.18
N GLU A 93 57.25 -23.29 -22.54
CA GLU A 93 57.35 -22.67 -21.23
C GLU A 93 56.92 -21.20 -21.24
N ALA A 94 57.27 -20.45 -22.30
CA ALA A 94 56.82 -19.07 -22.48
C ALA A 94 55.30 -18.97 -22.69
N GLU A 95 54.72 -19.85 -23.51
CA GLU A 95 53.27 -19.94 -23.70
C GLU A 95 52.54 -20.29 -22.39
N VAL A 96 53.06 -21.26 -21.63
CA VAL A 96 52.52 -21.63 -20.31
C VAL A 96 52.60 -20.46 -19.33
N PHE A 97 53.67 -19.66 -19.38
CA PHE A 97 53.81 -18.48 -18.54
C PHE A 97 52.78 -17.39 -18.86
N GLU A 98 52.60 -17.06 -20.15
CA GLU A 98 51.59 -16.07 -20.55
C GLU A 98 50.17 -16.55 -20.25
N LEU A 99 49.84 -17.81 -20.55
CA LEU A 99 48.54 -18.39 -20.19
C LEU A 99 48.27 -18.34 -18.68
N LYS A 100 49.29 -18.60 -17.84
CA LYS A 100 49.16 -18.48 -16.38
C LYS A 100 48.89 -17.04 -15.94
N LYS A 101 49.54 -16.07 -16.57
CA LYS A 101 49.34 -14.65 -16.27
C LYS A 101 47.95 -14.17 -16.67
N GLU A 102 47.46 -14.58 -17.84
CA GLU A 102 46.09 -14.32 -18.28
C GLU A 102 45.06 -14.98 -17.36
N LEU A 103 45.28 -16.23 -16.96
CA LEU A 103 44.43 -16.93 -16.00
C LEU A 103 44.38 -16.22 -14.64
N LEU A 104 45.52 -15.76 -14.11
CA LEU A 104 45.59 -15.02 -12.85
C LEU A 104 44.87 -13.67 -12.96
N GLY A 105 45.10 -12.92 -14.03
CA GLY A 105 44.40 -11.65 -14.29
C GLY A 105 42.89 -11.83 -14.43
N GLY A 106 42.46 -12.87 -15.16
CA GLY A 106 41.06 -13.25 -15.30
C GLY A 106 40.43 -13.65 -13.96
N TRP A 107 41.15 -14.39 -13.12
CA TRP A 107 40.69 -14.76 -11.78
C TRP A 107 40.51 -13.55 -10.86
N GLU A 108 41.45 -12.60 -10.85
CA GLU A 108 41.36 -11.36 -10.09
C GLU A 108 40.20 -10.48 -10.55
N GLN A 109 39.99 -10.39 -11.86
CA GLN A 109 38.88 -9.63 -12.45
C GLN A 109 37.52 -10.25 -12.10
N LEU A 110 37.36 -11.56 -12.27
CA LEU A 110 36.14 -12.27 -11.85
C LEU A 110 35.89 -12.11 -10.34
N GLN A 111 36.93 -12.18 -9.52
CA GLN A 111 36.80 -11.95 -8.08
C GLN A 111 36.34 -10.52 -7.77
N GLY A 112 36.82 -9.53 -8.52
CA GLY A 112 36.38 -8.13 -8.41
C GLY A 112 34.92 -7.94 -8.80
N GLU A 113 34.50 -8.51 -9.93
CA GLU A 113 33.13 -8.46 -10.43
C GLU A 113 32.15 -9.14 -9.46
N VAL A 114 32.49 -10.33 -8.95
CA VAL A 114 31.67 -11.03 -7.95
C VAL A 114 31.53 -10.20 -6.67
N LYS A 115 32.61 -9.56 -6.20
CA LYS A 115 32.54 -8.66 -5.03
C LYS A 115 31.65 -7.45 -5.30
N GLN A 116 31.73 -6.84 -6.48
CA GLN A 116 30.88 -5.71 -6.86
C GLN A 116 29.41 -6.10 -6.96
N VAL A 117 29.10 -7.23 -7.60
CA VAL A 117 27.72 -7.75 -7.71
C VAL A 117 27.14 -8.04 -6.33
N LEU A 118 27.90 -8.65 -5.43
CA LEU A 118 27.46 -8.92 -4.06
C LEU A 118 27.14 -7.63 -3.29
N GLN A 119 27.99 -6.60 -3.42
CA GLN A 119 27.76 -5.30 -2.81
C GLN A 119 26.53 -4.59 -3.39
N HIS A 120 26.35 -4.65 -4.70
CA HIS A 120 25.18 -4.08 -5.37
C HIS A 120 23.90 -4.76 -4.90
N HIS A 121 23.89 -6.09 -4.87
CA HIS A 121 22.75 -6.86 -4.37
C HIS A 121 22.43 -6.53 -2.91
N LYS A 122 23.45 -6.41 -2.04
CA LYS A 122 23.26 -6.02 -0.65
C LYS A 122 22.67 -4.61 -0.51
N ALA A 123 23.15 -3.66 -1.32
CA ALA A 123 22.61 -2.30 -1.34
C ALA A 123 21.15 -2.26 -1.85
N GLN A 124 20.85 -3.03 -2.91
CA GLN A 124 19.49 -3.19 -3.41
C GLN A 124 18.57 -3.80 -2.35
N GLN A 125 19.01 -4.82 -1.63
CA GLN A 125 18.24 -5.44 -0.56
C GLN A 125 17.93 -4.43 0.56
N GLN A 126 18.94 -3.65 0.99
CA GLN A 126 18.73 -2.60 2.00
C GLN A 126 17.79 -1.49 1.50
N ALA A 127 17.86 -1.12 0.22
CA ALA A 127 16.95 -0.14 -0.38
C ALA A 127 15.51 -0.66 -0.43
N LEU A 128 15.31 -1.95 -0.70
CA LEU A 128 13.99 -2.58 -0.67
C LEU A 128 13.45 -2.68 0.76
N GLU A 129 14.29 -3.08 1.73
CA GLU A 129 13.92 -3.14 3.15
C GLU A 129 13.50 -1.77 3.69
N THR A 130 14.25 -0.71 3.36
CA THR A 130 13.91 0.66 3.74
C THR A 130 12.62 1.14 3.07
N ARG A 131 12.40 0.82 1.78
CA ARG A 131 11.15 1.13 1.08
C ARG A 131 9.96 0.38 1.67
N MET A 132 10.11 -0.90 2.01
CA MET A 132 9.07 -1.68 2.70
C MET A 132 8.74 -1.10 4.07
N ALA A 133 9.74 -0.67 4.84
CA ALA A 133 9.53 -0.02 6.13
C ALA A 133 8.76 1.32 5.97
N ALA A 134 9.14 2.14 4.99
CA ALA A 134 8.45 3.40 4.70
C ALA A 134 6.99 3.19 4.28
N LEU A 135 6.72 2.24 3.39
CA LEU A 135 5.35 1.87 2.99
C LEU A 135 4.55 1.32 4.18
N GLY A 136 5.18 0.53 5.05
CA GLY A 136 4.58 0.03 6.29
C GLY A 136 4.12 1.18 7.21
N GLN A 137 4.96 2.20 7.39
CA GLN A 137 4.61 3.40 8.16
C GLN A 137 3.47 4.20 7.52
N GLN A 138 3.50 4.38 6.20
CA GLN A 138 2.42 5.09 5.47
C GLN A 138 1.08 4.36 5.60
N LEU A 139 1.06 3.04 5.41
CA LEU A 139 -0.15 2.23 5.58
C LEU A 139 -0.68 2.28 7.01
N GLN A 140 0.21 2.33 8.00
CA GLN A 140 -0.16 2.46 9.39
C GLN A 140 -0.79 3.83 9.68
N GLY A 141 -0.16 4.91 9.22
CA GLY A 141 -0.70 6.27 9.32
C GLY A 141 -2.09 6.38 8.68
N ALA A 142 -2.24 5.91 7.43
CA ALA A 142 -3.52 5.91 6.74
C ALA A 142 -4.61 5.10 7.49
N ARG A 143 -4.25 3.99 8.14
CA ARG A 143 -5.18 3.21 8.97
C ARG A 143 -5.58 3.94 10.25
N GLU A 144 -4.65 4.65 10.88
CA GLU A 144 -4.94 5.45 12.07
C GLU A 144 -5.84 6.65 11.72
N ASP A 145 -5.56 7.33 10.62
CA ASP A 145 -6.41 8.40 10.09
C ASP A 145 -7.81 7.90 9.75
N ALA A 146 -7.92 6.74 9.10
CA ALA A 146 -9.22 6.12 8.82
C ALA A 146 -9.98 5.75 10.10
N ARG A 147 -9.29 5.29 11.15
CA ARG A 147 -9.92 5.02 12.45
C ARG A 147 -10.37 6.32 13.14
N ALA A 148 -9.54 7.36 13.12
CA ALA A 148 -9.89 8.66 13.69
C ALA A 148 -11.09 9.28 12.96
N ALA A 149 -11.13 9.20 11.63
CA ALA A 149 -12.28 9.64 10.83
C ALA A 149 -13.55 8.86 11.20
N ARG A 150 -13.47 7.54 11.33
CA ARG A 150 -14.61 6.71 11.78
C ARG A 150 -15.10 7.08 13.18
N GLN A 151 -14.18 7.33 14.12
CA GLN A 151 -14.54 7.78 15.47
C GLN A 151 -15.23 9.15 15.45
N ARG A 152 -14.74 10.10 14.64
CA ARG A 152 -15.38 11.41 14.44
C ARG A 152 -16.79 11.27 13.86
N LEU A 153 -16.97 10.43 12.84
CA LEU A 153 -18.29 10.16 12.26
C LEU A 153 -19.24 9.51 13.28
N ALA A 154 -18.76 8.55 14.08
CA ALA A 154 -19.54 7.94 15.14
C ALA A 154 -19.97 8.96 16.21
N ALA A 155 -19.07 9.85 16.63
CA ALA A 155 -19.38 10.92 17.56
C ALA A 155 -20.43 11.89 16.98
N GLN A 156 -20.29 12.30 15.72
CA GLN A 156 -21.28 13.13 15.03
C GLN A 156 -22.65 12.44 14.93
N ALA A 157 -22.69 11.14 14.63
CA ALA A 157 -23.94 10.38 14.54
C ALA A 157 -24.68 10.35 15.89
N VAL A 158 -23.96 10.21 17.00
CA VAL A 158 -24.55 10.27 18.35
C VAL A 158 -25.14 11.66 18.62
N VAL A 159 -24.43 12.74 18.30
CA VAL A 159 -24.92 14.11 18.47
C VAL A 159 -26.15 14.39 17.59
N LEU A 160 -26.15 13.94 16.33
CA LEU A 160 -27.31 14.09 15.46
C LEU A 160 -28.54 13.36 16.00
N SER A 161 -28.35 12.15 16.56
CA SER A 161 -29.43 11.39 17.19
C SER A 161 -29.99 12.10 18.43
N THR A 162 -29.15 12.65 19.30
CA THR A 162 -29.61 13.40 20.47
C THR A 162 -30.34 14.68 20.06
N CYS A 163 -29.82 15.44 19.09
CA CYS A 163 -30.49 16.60 18.52
C CYS A 163 -31.85 16.24 17.90
N GLN A 164 -31.94 15.13 17.16
CA GLN A 164 -33.21 14.65 16.61
C GLN A 164 -34.22 14.27 17.70
N GLY A 165 -33.75 13.65 18.80
CA GLY A 165 -34.57 13.38 19.97
C GLY A 165 -35.14 14.65 20.59
N HIS A 166 -34.29 15.66 20.83
CA HIS A 166 -34.73 16.96 21.35
C HIS A 166 -35.72 17.66 20.42
N LEU A 167 -35.49 17.64 19.10
CA LEU A 167 -36.43 18.20 18.12
C LEU A 167 -37.82 17.56 18.28
N ARG A 168 -37.91 16.23 18.27
CA ARG A 168 -39.19 15.52 18.43
C ARG A 168 -39.88 15.82 19.76
N GLN A 169 -39.11 15.95 20.85
CA GLN A 169 -39.66 16.34 22.14
C GLN A 169 -40.27 17.74 22.10
N THR A 170 -39.54 18.73 21.58
CA THR A 170 -40.04 20.10 21.47
C THR A 170 -41.25 20.20 20.54
N GLU A 171 -41.31 19.41 19.47
CA GLU A 171 -42.47 19.30 18.60
C GLU A 171 -43.70 18.76 19.32
N ALA A 172 -43.52 17.73 20.16
CA ALA A 172 -44.61 17.15 20.96
C ALA A 172 -45.14 18.14 22.01
N GLU A 173 -44.24 18.85 22.72
CA GLU A 173 -44.61 19.89 23.68
C GLU A 173 -45.35 21.05 23.00
N ASN A 174 -44.88 21.49 21.82
CA ASN A 174 -45.56 22.51 21.03
C ASN A 174 -46.97 22.06 20.63
N ALA A 175 -47.14 20.81 20.17
CA ALA A 175 -48.46 20.26 19.85
C ALA A 175 -49.39 20.21 21.08
N GLN A 176 -48.87 19.87 22.25
CA GLN A 176 -49.63 19.89 23.52
C GLN A 176 -50.08 21.30 23.88
N LEU A 177 -49.18 22.30 23.82
CA LEU A 177 -49.49 23.70 24.09
C LEU A 177 -50.53 24.24 23.11
N GLN A 178 -50.42 23.90 21.82
CA GLN A 178 -51.42 24.27 20.81
C GLN A 178 -52.81 23.70 21.13
N LEU A 179 -52.89 22.48 21.65
CA LEU A 179 -54.15 21.87 22.08
C LEU A 179 -54.72 22.58 23.32
N GLN A 180 -53.89 22.94 24.30
CA GLN A 180 -54.32 23.70 25.47
C GLN A 180 -54.86 25.08 25.09
N LEU A 181 -54.16 25.80 24.21
CA LEU A 181 -54.61 27.10 23.71
C LEU A 181 -55.96 26.99 22.97
N LYS A 182 -56.15 25.93 22.17
CA LYS A 182 -57.45 25.67 21.52
C LYS A 182 -58.57 25.39 22.52
N LYS A 183 -58.30 24.66 23.61
CA LYS A 183 -59.29 24.40 24.67
C LYS A 183 -59.66 25.70 25.39
N LEU A 184 -58.66 26.47 25.82
CA LEU A 184 -58.89 27.73 26.53
C LEU A 184 -59.63 28.75 25.65
N ASN A 185 -59.30 28.84 24.36
CA ASN A 185 -60.01 29.70 23.40
C ASN A 185 -61.47 29.30 23.25
N LYS A 186 -61.78 27.98 23.20
CA LYS A 186 -63.16 27.50 23.16
C LYS A 186 -63.93 27.89 24.42
N GLU A 187 -63.33 27.72 25.59
CA GLU A 187 -63.96 28.14 26.85
C GLU A 187 -64.19 29.64 26.92
N TYR A 188 -63.20 30.45 26.53
CA TYR A 188 -63.34 31.91 26.47
C TYR A 188 -64.46 32.32 25.50
N ALA A 189 -64.55 31.69 24.34
CA ALA A 189 -65.62 31.95 23.37
C ALA A 189 -67.02 31.56 23.92
N ILE A 190 -67.12 30.54 24.76
CA ILE A 190 -68.38 30.19 25.45
C ILE A 190 -68.70 31.25 26.52
N ARG A 191 -67.75 31.60 27.38
CA ARG A 191 -67.92 32.63 28.43
C ARG A 191 -68.35 33.98 27.85
N LEU A 192 -67.68 34.44 26.79
CA LEU A 192 -68.00 35.70 26.12
C LEU A 192 -69.42 35.70 25.54
N ARG A 193 -69.83 34.60 24.88
CA ARG A 193 -71.19 34.46 24.37
C ARG A 193 -72.24 34.47 25.48
N HIS A 194 -71.98 33.78 26.59
CA HIS A 194 -72.88 33.80 27.73
C HIS A 194 -73.02 35.21 28.31
N CYS A 195 -71.91 35.93 28.52
CA CYS A 195 -71.96 37.33 28.98
C CYS A 195 -72.77 38.23 28.02
N ALA A 196 -72.59 38.07 26.70
CA ALA A 196 -73.36 38.82 25.71
C ALA A 196 -74.87 38.51 25.81
N GLN A 197 -75.24 37.24 26.04
CA GLN A 197 -76.64 36.84 26.21
C GLN A 197 -77.26 37.38 27.49
N GLU A 198 -76.53 37.36 28.61
CA GLU A 198 -77.02 37.93 29.88
C GLU A 198 -77.28 39.43 29.75
N VAL A 199 -76.37 40.20 29.12
CA VAL A 199 -76.56 41.65 28.91
C VAL A 199 -77.82 41.96 28.07
N VAL A 200 -78.12 41.13 27.07
CA VAL A 200 -79.35 41.27 26.26
C VAL A 200 -80.62 40.99 27.06
N LYS A 201 -80.60 40.03 28.01
CA LYS A 201 -81.78 39.69 28.83
C LYS A 201 -82.29 40.84 29.71
N TYR A 202 -81.42 41.75 30.12
CA TYR A 202 -81.77 42.89 30.97
C TYR A 202 -82.11 44.17 30.19
N ALA A 203 -82.05 44.16 28.85
CA ALA A 203 -82.43 45.30 28.02
C ALA A 203 -83.94 45.29 27.70
N ASN A 204 -84.58 46.47 27.66
CA ASN A 204 -86.02 46.58 27.41
C ASN A 204 -86.36 46.52 25.91
N GLY A 205 -87.27 45.61 25.52
CA GLY A 205 -88.09 45.60 24.29
C GLY A 205 -87.40 46.06 23.00
N ALA A 206 -87.57 47.34 22.63
CA ALA A 206 -87.03 47.89 21.40
C ALA A 206 -85.49 48.04 21.41
N GLY A 207 -84.91 48.36 22.57
CA GLY A 207 -83.45 48.43 22.75
C GLY A 207 -82.80 47.04 22.80
N GLN A 208 -83.54 46.04 23.29
CA GLN A 208 -83.11 44.65 23.32
C GLN A 208 -82.87 44.08 21.92
N ALA A 209 -83.81 44.28 20.99
CA ALA A 209 -83.69 43.80 19.61
C ALA A 209 -82.54 44.49 18.85
N ALA A 210 -82.35 45.80 19.07
CA ALA A 210 -81.24 46.55 18.47
C ALA A 210 -79.87 46.12 19.02
N LEU A 211 -79.76 45.92 20.34
CA LEU A 211 -78.55 45.46 21.01
C LEU A 211 -78.18 44.02 20.61
N GLN A 212 -79.17 43.13 20.54
CA GLN A 212 -78.98 41.76 20.12
C GLN A 212 -78.45 41.69 18.68
N LYS A 213 -79.06 42.43 17.75
CA LYS A 213 -78.59 42.53 16.37
C LYS A 213 -77.18 43.12 16.27
N PHE A 214 -76.86 44.13 17.07
CA PHE A 214 -75.51 44.71 17.11
C PHE A 214 -74.47 43.71 17.64
N LEU A 215 -74.76 42.97 18.70
CA LEU A 215 -73.85 41.97 19.26
C LEU A 215 -73.69 40.77 18.32
N GLU A 216 -74.76 40.29 17.70
CA GLU A 216 -74.72 39.21 16.71
C GLU A 216 -73.86 39.60 15.50
N THR A 217 -74.13 40.76 14.90
CA THR A 217 -73.32 41.26 13.78
C THR A 217 -71.86 41.51 14.17
N THR A 218 -71.59 42.03 15.38
CA THR A 218 -70.21 42.23 15.85
C THR A 218 -69.48 40.90 16.07
N LEU A 219 -70.16 39.88 16.62
CA LEU A 219 -69.59 38.53 16.78
C LEU A 219 -69.33 37.86 15.44
N GLU A 220 -70.25 37.97 14.48
CA GLU A 220 -70.07 37.48 13.10
C GLU A 220 -68.87 38.15 12.43
N ASN A 221 -68.75 39.47 12.56
CA ASN A 221 -67.63 40.24 12.02
C ASN A 221 -66.29 39.81 12.64
N ILE A 222 -66.23 39.60 13.96
CA ILE A 222 -65.02 39.12 14.65
C ILE A 222 -64.66 37.70 14.18
N GLN A 223 -65.64 36.81 14.06
CA GLN A 223 -65.42 35.43 13.59
C GLN A 223 -64.94 35.39 12.13
N ALA A 224 -65.51 36.21 11.26
CA ALA A 224 -65.09 36.36 9.86
C ALA A 224 -63.66 36.94 9.75
N ALA A 225 -63.33 37.94 10.57
CA ALA A 225 -61.98 38.50 10.64
C ALA A 225 -60.95 37.45 11.11
N HIS A 226 -61.30 36.62 12.11
CA HIS A 226 -60.46 35.50 12.53
C HIS A 226 -60.27 34.46 11.43
N HIS A 227 -61.34 34.04 10.75
CA HIS A 227 -61.25 33.09 9.63
C HIS A 227 -60.38 33.63 8.49
N SER A 228 -60.52 34.91 8.13
CA SER A 228 -59.69 35.57 7.12
C SER A 228 -58.21 35.55 7.51
N ARG A 229 -57.89 35.90 8.77
CA ARG A 229 -56.52 35.86 9.28
C ARG A 229 -55.93 34.44 9.29
N GLU A 230 -56.71 33.44 9.71
CA GLU A 230 -56.28 32.03 9.67
C GLU A 230 -56.00 31.57 8.23
N GLN A 231 -56.84 31.96 7.28
CA GLN A 231 -56.65 31.65 5.87
C GLN A 231 -55.38 32.31 5.32
N GLN A 232 -55.10 33.57 5.68
CA GLN A 232 -53.87 34.27 5.31
C GLN A 232 -52.63 33.57 5.88
N LEU A 233 -52.65 33.19 7.16
CA LEU A 233 -51.53 32.46 7.78
C LEU A 233 -51.33 31.09 7.13
N ALA A 234 -52.40 30.38 6.79
CA ALA A 234 -52.33 29.10 6.08
C ALA A 234 -51.78 29.25 4.65
N GLN A 235 -52.15 30.32 3.93
CA GLN A 235 -51.59 30.65 2.61
C GLN A 235 -50.10 31.00 2.71
N ALA A 236 -49.71 31.85 3.66
CA ALA A 236 -48.31 32.20 3.90
C ALA A 236 -47.47 30.95 4.24
N ALA A 237 -47.94 30.10 5.16
CA ALA A 237 -47.29 28.84 5.52
C ALA A 237 -47.13 27.90 4.31
N ARG A 238 -48.15 27.78 3.45
CA ARG A 238 -48.05 27.02 2.20
C ARG A 238 -47.01 27.60 1.26
N SER A 239 -46.95 28.93 1.12
CA SER A 239 -45.95 29.60 0.28
C SER A 239 -44.52 29.39 0.79
N TYR A 240 -44.30 29.42 2.11
CA TYR A 240 -42.98 29.14 2.70
C TYR A 240 -42.57 27.69 2.50
N ARG A 241 -43.48 26.73 2.72
CA ARG A 241 -43.19 25.31 2.44
C ARG A 241 -42.80 25.08 0.98
N LYS A 242 -43.49 25.74 0.04
CA LYS A 242 -43.13 25.67 -1.39
C LYS A 242 -41.74 26.25 -1.64
N ARG A 243 -41.45 27.46 -1.13
CA ARG A 243 -40.11 28.08 -1.27
C ARG A 243 -39.01 27.22 -0.67
N LEU A 244 -39.29 26.57 0.46
CA LEU A 244 -38.33 25.70 1.13
C LEU A 244 -38.07 24.43 0.30
N ALA A 245 -39.10 23.79 -0.24
CA ALA A 245 -38.95 22.67 -1.17
C ALA A 245 -38.19 23.06 -2.45
N ASP A 246 -38.48 24.22 -3.03
CA ASP A 246 -37.76 24.76 -4.19
C ASP A 246 -36.28 24.99 -3.89
N LEU A 247 -35.96 25.53 -2.69
CA LEU A 247 -34.59 25.76 -2.23
C LEU A 247 -33.85 24.42 -2.02
N SER A 248 -34.48 23.44 -1.37
CA SER A 248 -33.92 22.09 -1.20
C SER A 248 -33.58 21.45 -2.55
N CYS A 249 -34.48 21.54 -3.52
CA CYS A 249 -34.26 21.03 -4.88
C CYS A 249 -33.09 21.73 -5.59
N ARG A 250 -32.94 23.04 -5.41
CA ARG A 250 -31.79 23.79 -5.97
C ARG A 250 -30.48 23.37 -5.30
N HIS A 251 -30.49 23.17 -3.98
CA HIS A 251 -29.31 22.73 -3.24
C HIS A 251 -28.88 21.32 -3.69
N GLU A 252 -29.82 20.39 -3.84
CA GLU A 252 -29.55 19.05 -4.36
C GLU A 252 -28.95 19.08 -5.77
N LYS A 253 -29.52 19.90 -6.67
CA LYS A 253 -28.96 20.13 -8.01
C LYS A 253 -27.54 20.68 -7.97
N LEU A 254 -27.27 21.63 -7.07
CA LEU A 254 -25.94 22.22 -6.90
C LEU A 254 -24.94 21.15 -6.45
N LEU A 255 -25.31 20.31 -5.47
CA LEU A 255 -24.46 19.22 -5.00
C LEU A 255 -24.12 18.23 -6.13
N VAL A 256 -25.11 17.87 -6.96
CA VAL A 256 -24.88 17.01 -8.13
C VAL A 256 -23.95 17.68 -9.15
N THR A 257 -24.13 18.98 -9.43
CA THR A 257 -23.21 19.67 -10.35
C THR A 257 -21.79 19.76 -9.81
N CYS A 258 -21.61 20.00 -8.51
CA CYS A 258 -20.30 20.03 -7.89
C CYS A 258 -19.64 18.64 -7.91
N SER A 259 -20.38 17.57 -7.61
CA SER A 259 -19.85 16.20 -7.68
C SER A 259 -19.48 15.79 -9.10
N MET A 260 -20.28 16.16 -10.10
CA MET A 260 -19.97 15.89 -11.52
C MET A 260 -18.75 16.69 -12.02
N GLN A 261 -18.53 17.89 -11.47
CA GLN A 261 -17.36 18.71 -11.80
C GLN A 261 -16.06 18.19 -11.16
N GLN A 262 -16.18 17.51 -10.02
CA GLN A 262 -15.08 16.82 -9.34
C GLN A 262 -14.70 15.50 -10.03
N GLU A 263 -15.65 14.86 -10.73
CA GLU A 263 -15.44 13.57 -11.40
C GLU A 263 -15.08 13.67 -12.91
N GLN A 264 -15.09 14.86 -13.52
CA GLN A 264 -14.59 15.04 -14.89
C GLN A 264 -13.05 15.12 -14.92
N PRO A 265 -12.35 14.18 -15.59
CA PRO A 265 -10.93 14.35 -15.87
C PRO A 265 -10.77 15.55 -16.81
N GLN A 266 -9.88 16.48 -16.45
CA GLN A 266 -9.51 17.65 -17.25
C GLN A 266 -8.91 17.22 -18.60
N ALA A 267 -9.76 16.87 -19.55
CA ALA A 267 -9.38 16.72 -20.95
C ALA A 267 -9.48 18.09 -21.62
N LEU A 268 -8.34 18.75 -21.71
CA LEU A 268 -7.99 19.76 -22.73
C LEU A 268 -9.05 20.86 -22.99
N VAL A 269 -8.96 21.98 -22.27
CA VAL A 269 -9.58 23.23 -22.73
C VAL A 269 -8.63 24.40 -22.55
N ASP A 270 -8.26 24.99 -23.69
CA ASP A 270 -7.52 26.24 -23.87
C ASP A 270 -7.99 27.39 -22.95
N PRO A 271 -7.07 28.20 -22.39
CA PRO A 271 -7.41 29.32 -21.52
C PRO A 271 -7.72 30.58 -22.35
N LYS A 272 -8.80 30.58 -23.16
CA LYS A 272 -9.28 31.83 -23.77
C LYS A 272 -10.75 31.84 -24.16
N ARG A 273 -11.65 31.58 -23.21
CA ARG A 273 -13.04 32.04 -23.34
C ARG A 273 -13.59 32.49 -21.99
N ALA A 274 -13.82 33.81 -21.90
CA ALA A 274 -14.36 34.48 -20.73
C ALA A 274 -15.78 33.96 -20.37
N PRO A 275 -16.10 33.75 -19.08
CA PRO A 275 -17.45 33.50 -18.63
C PRO A 275 -18.17 34.83 -18.35
N GLY A 276 -18.96 35.31 -19.32
CA GLY A 276 -20.13 36.16 -19.06
C GLY A 276 -21.38 35.31 -19.36
N THR A 277 -22.55 35.46 -18.74
CA THR A 277 -23.12 36.57 -17.99
C THR A 277 -24.38 36.01 -17.33
N LEU A 278 -24.43 35.87 -16.00
CA LEU A 278 -25.70 35.73 -15.26
C LEU A 278 -25.59 36.49 -13.93
N LYS A 279 -25.41 37.81 -14.03
CA LYS A 279 -25.59 38.75 -12.92
C LYS A 279 -26.98 39.35 -13.08
N ALA A 280 -27.94 38.89 -12.28
CA ALA A 280 -29.17 39.61 -12.04
C ALA A 280 -29.65 39.37 -10.60
N ASN A 281 -29.45 40.40 -9.79
CA ASN A 281 -30.17 40.78 -8.57
C ASN A 281 -29.89 39.93 -7.32
N PHE A 282 -29.14 40.48 -6.37
CA PHE A 282 -29.64 40.89 -5.05
C PHE A 282 -28.53 41.67 -4.31
N ALA A 283 -28.88 42.82 -3.74
CA ALA A 283 -28.00 43.77 -3.08
C ALA A 283 -27.56 43.30 -1.67
N ALA A 284 -26.87 42.17 -1.61
CA ALA A 284 -26.18 41.63 -0.42
C ALA A 284 -24.77 41.13 -0.81
N ALA A 285 -24.10 41.86 -1.71
CA ALA A 285 -23.00 41.34 -2.52
C ALA A 285 -21.59 41.44 -1.90
N THR A 286 -21.38 42.23 -0.85
CA THR A 286 -20.03 42.46 -0.32
C THR A 286 -19.46 41.23 0.40
N ASP A 287 -20.29 40.48 1.12
CA ASP A 287 -19.83 39.32 1.89
C ASP A 287 -19.77 38.05 1.02
N LEU A 288 -20.56 38.00 -0.05
CA LEU A 288 -20.60 36.90 -1.02
C LEU A 288 -19.45 36.98 -2.04
N GLU A 289 -18.98 38.19 -2.37
CA GLU A 289 -17.81 38.38 -3.24
C GLU A 289 -16.50 37.97 -2.54
N SER A 290 -16.34 38.26 -1.23
CA SER A 290 -15.20 37.79 -0.42
C SER A 290 -15.15 36.26 -0.32
N LEU A 291 -16.30 35.63 -0.02
CA LEU A 291 -16.41 34.18 0.02
C LEU A 291 -16.22 33.55 -1.37
N ALA A 292 -16.66 34.20 -2.44
CA ALA A 292 -16.42 33.73 -3.81
C ALA A 292 -14.92 33.77 -4.19
N THR A 293 -14.19 34.80 -3.73
CA THR A 293 -12.73 34.86 -3.93
C THR A 293 -11.99 33.81 -3.12
N GLU A 294 -12.36 33.60 -1.86
CA GLU A 294 -11.77 32.55 -1.01
C GLU A 294 -12.06 31.15 -1.56
N LEU A 295 -13.29 30.89 -2.04
CA LEU A 295 -13.62 29.64 -2.73
C LEU A 295 -12.83 29.47 -4.03
N SER A 296 -12.56 30.55 -4.77
CA SER A 296 -11.75 30.48 -5.98
C SER A 296 -10.28 30.18 -5.67
N HIS A 297 -9.74 30.69 -4.56
CA HIS A 297 -8.39 30.37 -4.09
C HIS A 297 -8.28 28.93 -3.59
N LEU A 298 -9.23 28.47 -2.78
CA LEU A 298 -9.27 27.08 -2.33
C LEU A 298 -9.42 26.09 -3.49
N GLN A 299 -10.17 26.44 -4.53
CA GLN A 299 -10.25 25.66 -5.77
C GLN A 299 -8.96 25.68 -6.59
N ALA A 300 -8.14 26.73 -6.50
CA ALA A 300 -6.83 26.76 -7.15
C ALA A 300 -5.84 25.85 -6.41
N ASP A 301 -5.80 25.95 -5.08
CA ASP A 301 -4.96 25.09 -4.22
C ASP A 301 -5.33 23.60 -4.38
N GLU A 302 -6.63 23.28 -4.47
CA GLU A 302 -7.11 21.91 -4.72
C GLU A 302 -6.60 21.37 -6.07
N ARG A 303 -6.61 22.19 -7.13
CA ARG A 303 -6.10 21.79 -8.46
C ARG A 303 -4.58 21.58 -8.45
N GLU A 304 -3.83 22.38 -7.71
CA GLU A 304 -2.38 22.22 -7.57
C GLU A 304 -2.04 20.90 -6.86
N LEU A 305 -2.74 20.60 -5.76
CA LEU A 305 -2.58 19.33 -5.04
C LEU A 305 -3.00 18.12 -5.88
N GLU A 306 -4.05 18.24 -6.69
CA GLU A 306 -4.46 17.20 -7.64
C GLU A 306 -3.42 16.97 -8.73
N HIS A 307 -2.79 18.05 -9.23
CA HIS A 307 -1.71 17.95 -10.19
C HIS A 307 -0.48 17.25 -9.61
N GLU A 308 -0.08 17.62 -8.38
CA GLU A 308 0.99 16.94 -7.64
C GLU A 308 0.68 15.46 -7.42
N ARG A 309 -0.56 15.13 -7.03
CA ARG A 309 -1.00 13.74 -6.87
C ARG A 309 -0.93 12.95 -8.18
N ALA A 310 -1.34 13.54 -9.29
CA ALA A 310 -1.26 12.89 -10.60
C ALA A 310 0.20 12.64 -11.01
N GLN A 311 1.09 13.60 -10.80
CA GLN A 311 2.53 13.42 -11.06
C GLN A 311 3.13 12.31 -10.18
N LEU A 312 2.76 12.26 -8.90
CA LEU A 312 3.23 11.22 -7.98
C LEU A 312 2.76 9.83 -8.40
N LEU A 313 1.52 9.70 -8.90
CA LEU A 313 1.00 8.43 -9.42
C LEU A 313 1.78 7.95 -10.65
N VAL A 314 2.07 8.85 -11.60
CA VAL A 314 2.89 8.52 -12.78
C VAL A 314 4.29 8.08 -12.37
N ARG A 315 4.91 8.80 -11.42
CA ARG A 315 6.24 8.40 -10.91
C ARG A 315 6.20 7.06 -10.16
N ALA A 316 5.10 6.76 -9.48
CA ALA A 316 4.93 5.47 -8.81
C ALA A 316 4.77 4.33 -9.82
N SER A 317 3.98 4.51 -10.89
CA SER A 317 3.84 3.50 -11.95
C SER A 317 5.13 3.28 -12.72
N GLU A 318 5.87 4.34 -13.07
CA GLU A 318 7.19 4.22 -13.69
C GLU A 318 8.18 3.46 -12.79
N ALA A 319 8.11 3.67 -11.47
CA ALA A 319 8.93 2.94 -10.51
C ALA A 319 8.49 1.47 -10.37
N GLU A 320 7.20 1.17 -10.50
CA GLU A 320 6.68 -0.20 -10.54
C GLU A 320 7.12 -0.93 -11.81
N GLU A 321 7.02 -0.30 -12.97
CA GLU A 321 7.51 -0.84 -14.25
C GLU A 321 9.01 -1.14 -14.20
N ARG A 322 9.83 -0.21 -13.68
CA ARG A 322 11.27 -0.44 -13.48
C ARG A 322 11.56 -1.62 -12.53
N LEU A 323 10.73 -1.84 -11.52
CA LEU A 323 10.87 -3.00 -10.64
C LEU A 323 10.48 -4.30 -11.37
N SER A 324 9.46 -4.27 -12.23
CA SER A 324 9.08 -5.41 -13.08
C SER A 324 10.17 -5.76 -14.09
N GLU A 325 10.78 -4.77 -14.74
CA GLU A 325 11.91 -4.98 -15.66
C GLU A 325 13.11 -5.62 -14.95
N LEU A 326 13.45 -5.14 -13.75
CA LEU A 326 14.51 -5.73 -12.93
C LEU A 326 14.17 -7.15 -12.47
N GLN A 327 12.92 -7.39 -12.10
CA GLN A 327 12.44 -8.72 -11.72
C GLN A 327 12.55 -9.70 -12.90
N GLU A 328 12.14 -9.28 -14.09
CA GLU A 328 12.24 -10.09 -15.30
C GLU A 328 13.70 -10.34 -15.70
N TYR A 329 14.59 -9.36 -15.55
CA TYR A 329 16.03 -9.54 -15.74
C TYR A 329 16.59 -10.60 -14.77
N VAL A 330 16.23 -10.52 -13.48
CA VAL A 330 16.62 -11.52 -12.48
C VAL A 330 16.08 -12.90 -12.86
N ASP A 331 14.82 -13.00 -13.27
CA ASP A 331 14.20 -14.28 -13.64
C ASP A 331 14.84 -14.88 -14.91
N GLN A 332 15.18 -14.07 -15.92
CA GLN A 332 15.91 -14.51 -17.11
C GLN A 332 17.33 -14.99 -16.78
N HIS A 333 18.03 -14.32 -15.86
CA HIS A 333 19.37 -14.75 -15.42
C HIS A 333 19.33 -16.01 -14.56
N LEU A 334 18.31 -16.17 -13.71
CA LEU A 334 18.08 -17.40 -12.96
C LEU A 334 17.68 -18.57 -13.87
N GLY A 335 16.92 -18.31 -14.95
CA GLY A 335 16.56 -19.30 -15.97
C GLY A 335 17.76 -19.76 -16.80
N ARG A 336 18.61 -18.83 -17.26
CA ARG A 336 19.84 -19.15 -18.00
C ARG A 336 20.86 -19.95 -17.19
N LEU A 337 20.91 -19.73 -15.87
CA LEU A 337 21.74 -20.54 -14.96
C LEU A 337 21.16 -21.96 -14.74
N ALA A 338 19.86 -22.17 -14.98
CA ALA A 338 19.21 -23.46 -14.85
C ALA A 338 19.24 -24.31 -16.15
N GLU A 339 19.38 -23.68 -17.32
CA GLU A 339 19.29 -24.34 -18.64
C GLU A 339 20.65 -24.57 -19.33
N SER A 340 21.79 -24.21 -18.72
CA SER A 340 23.12 -24.46 -19.33
C SER A 340 23.34 -25.98 -19.55
N PRO A 341 23.51 -26.45 -20.81
CA PRO A 341 23.66 -27.88 -21.11
C PRO A 341 25.02 -28.47 -20.71
N ASN A 342 25.97 -27.62 -20.33
CA ASN A 342 27.26 -28.03 -19.77
C ASN A 342 27.24 -27.68 -18.28
N GLY A 343 26.91 -28.66 -17.45
CA GLY A 343 26.99 -28.52 -16.00
C GLY A 343 28.45 -28.46 -15.54
N PRO A 344 28.79 -27.63 -14.54
CA PRO A 344 29.88 -27.95 -13.64
C PRO A 344 29.34 -28.81 -12.50
N ASP A 345 30.17 -29.77 -12.09
CA ASP A 345 30.03 -30.63 -10.92
C ASP A 345 29.22 -30.03 -9.77
N VAL A 346 28.30 -30.84 -9.24
CA VAL A 346 27.80 -31.05 -7.86
C VAL A 346 27.73 -29.88 -6.85
N GLY A 347 28.53 -28.81 -6.92
CA GLY A 347 28.50 -27.65 -6.01
C GLY A 347 27.63 -26.47 -6.44
N GLY A 348 27.26 -26.35 -7.72
CA GLY A 348 26.44 -25.24 -8.23
C GLY A 348 24.95 -25.35 -7.88
N SER A 349 24.41 -26.57 -7.83
CA SER A 349 23.01 -26.83 -7.53
C SER A 349 22.65 -26.62 -6.06
N GLU A 350 23.56 -26.95 -5.12
CA GLU A 350 23.37 -26.68 -3.70
C GLU A 350 23.37 -25.19 -3.38
N SER A 351 24.24 -24.41 -4.02
CA SER A 351 24.32 -22.96 -3.82
C SER A 351 23.04 -22.26 -4.29
N LEU A 352 22.52 -22.67 -5.46
CA LEU A 352 21.24 -22.17 -5.99
C LEU A 352 20.05 -22.62 -5.11
N ALA A 353 20.07 -23.84 -4.59
CA ALA A 353 19.06 -24.34 -3.67
C ALA A 353 19.05 -23.58 -2.34
N ARG A 354 20.24 -23.30 -1.77
CA ARG A 354 20.40 -22.47 -0.56
C ARG A 354 19.90 -21.05 -0.80
N TYR A 355 20.20 -20.47 -1.95
CA TYR A 355 19.76 -19.12 -2.31
C TYR A 355 18.23 -19.05 -2.50
N LYS A 356 17.62 -20.04 -3.19
CA LYS A 356 16.15 -20.15 -3.30
C LYS A 356 15.48 -20.35 -1.95
N GLN A 357 16.08 -21.14 -1.06
CA GLN A 357 15.55 -21.39 0.28
C GLN A 357 15.67 -20.15 1.18
N GLU A 358 16.74 -19.36 1.03
CA GLU A 358 16.90 -18.09 1.75
C GLU A 358 15.92 -17.03 1.23
N ILE A 359 15.66 -16.93 -0.09
CA ILE A 359 14.61 -16.05 -0.64
C ILE A 359 13.23 -16.42 -0.08
N LEU A 360 12.91 -17.72 0.00
CA LEU A 360 11.66 -18.19 0.59
C LEU A 360 11.60 -17.93 2.11
N ARG A 361 12.75 -17.98 2.81
CA ARG A 361 12.86 -17.65 4.23
C ARG A 361 12.65 -16.16 4.47
N LEU A 362 13.24 -15.29 3.65
CA LEU A 362 13.06 -13.84 3.69
C LEU A 362 11.61 -13.43 3.37
N ARG A 363 10.98 -14.08 2.38
CA ARG A 363 9.56 -13.88 2.08
C ARG A 363 8.64 -14.34 3.21
N LYS A 364 8.99 -15.41 3.91
CA LYS A 364 8.27 -15.86 5.12
C LYS A 364 8.50 -14.93 6.31
N LEU A 365 9.70 -14.38 6.51
CA LEU A 365 9.97 -13.38 7.56
C LEU A 365 9.20 -12.07 7.32
N VAL A 366 9.08 -11.64 6.06
CA VAL A 366 8.26 -10.49 5.66
C VAL A 366 6.75 -10.80 5.73
N GLY A 367 6.34 -12.05 5.46
CA GLY A 367 4.94 -12.48 5.49
C GLY A 367 4.41 -12.99 6.84
N ALA A 368 5.27 -13.32 7.81
CA ALA A 368 4.88 -13.92 9.10
C ALA A 368 5.08 -12.99 10.32
N GLY A 369 5.55 -11.76 10.11
CA GLY A 369 5.57 -10.75 11.15
C GLY A 369 4.23 -10.01 11.21
N ASP A 370 3.42 -10.26 12.25
CA ASP A 370 2.33 -9.36 12.62
C ASP A 370 2.91 -7.94 12.80
N PRO A 371 2.54 -6.95 11.97
CA PRO A 371 3.26 -5.67 11.90
C PRO A 371 2.90 -4.70 13.04
N TRP A 372 2.29 -5.17 14.14
CA TRP A 372 1.66 -4.32 15.17
C TRP A 372 2.31 -4.40 16.56
N LYS A 373 3.44 -5.09 16.74
CA LYS A 373 4.07 -5.22 18.05
C LYS A 373 5.59 -5.04 18.00
N VAL A 374 6.02 -3.78 17.97
CA VAL A 374 7.32 -3.37 18.53
C VAL A 374 7.02 -2.21 19.46
N GLU A 375 7.24 -2.45 20.75
CA GLU A 375 7.11 -1.44 21.81
C GLU A 375 8.04 -0.26 21.55
N ALA A 376 7.49 0.95 21.69
CA ALA A 376 8.23 2.20 21.60
C ALA A 376 9.20 2.34 22.79
N PRO A 377 10.42 2.88 22.59
CA PRO A 377 11.23 3.37 23.69
C PRO A 377 10.61 4.64 24.29
N THR A 378 10.61 4.70 25.62
CA THR A 378 10.10 5.80 26.45
C THR A 378 10.79 7.13 26.12
N ALA A 379 10.00 8.10 25.65
CA ALA A 379 10.44 9.48 25.46
C ALA A 379 10.62 10.19 26.81
N ALA A 380 11.84 10.64 27.07
CA ALA A 380 12.20 11.46 28.21
C ALA A 380 11.44 12.81 28.21
N LYS A 381 10.98 13.22 29.39
CA LYS A 381 10.35 14.52 29.64
C LYS A 381 11.32 15.67 29.34
N PRO A 382 10.86 16.79 28.76
CA PRO A 382 11.65 18.01 28.71
C PRO A 382 11.73 18.64 30.10
N GLN A 383 12.94 18.82 30.61
CA GLN A 383 13.21 19.61 31.81
C GLN A 383 13.01 21.10 31.46
N HIS A 384 12.06 21.75 32.12
CA HIS A 384 11.97 23.20 32.15
C HIS A 384 13.09 23.74 33.03
N SER A 385 14.02 24.48 32.44
CA SER A 385 15.02 25.27 33.14
C SER A 385 14.34 26.50 33.78
N THR A 386 14.25 26.48 35.10
CA THR A 386 13.95 27.65 35.94
C THR A 386 15.06 28.67 35.80
N THR A 387 14.80 29.78 35.10
CA THR A 387 15.62 31.00 35.21
C THR A 387 15.07 31.88 36.32
N HIS A 388 15.74 31.87 37.46
CA HIS A 388 15.72 32.98 38.40
C HIS A 388 16.46 34.16 37.78
N SER A 389 15.80 35.32 37.69
CA SER A 389 16.47 36.61 37.68
C SER A 389 15.78 37.55 38.65
N ARG A 390 16.63 38.38 39.25
CA ARG A 390 16.44 39.20 40.43
C ARG A 390 15.79 40.54 40.10
#